data_AF-A0A0N9I6B1-F1
#
_entry.id   AF-A0A0N9I6B1-F1
#
_cell.length_a   1.000
_cell.length_b   1.000
_cell.length_c   1.000
_cell.angle_alpha   90.00
_cell.angle_beta   90.00
_cell.angle_gamma   90.00
#
_symmetry.space_group_name_H-M   'P 1'
#
loop_
_entity.id
_entity.type
_entity.pdbx_description
1 polymer ?
#
loop_
_entity_poly.entity_id
_entity_poly.type
_entity_poly.pdbx_seq_one_letter_code
_entity_poly.pdbx_strand_id
1 'polypeptide(L)'
;MRKTARTVEVRPPWTTKTAVVATLSAAGLFLVGMVVELVGGGRATTVGWPVVWASSMAFFATMTWRGRHWGRVLLAVQAGLTWLLSAQLIFTQPSIIDAVARPDLVVDIALVSAIVQTLGAATAFLSPGNAYTKQAGDSARLMSRRLRKAVLTVHVIGSVAWLGIITLQSTLAAVARTVGDDVALLRSLYEAQYLVDNLFLGKTSFVALFSGLALALGTPWCLMRHHWVVVKLGLTVVVMVLPILAYHPVLDHGYALVLEGRTASEINSALGFWGLLPASGMSPLMLLTAAVLSMYKPWGRTPLGRRESTRVKERFPRTRPEPALSPRDR
;
A
#
# COMPACT_ATOMS: atom_id res chain seq x y z
N MET A 1 19.25 -38.96 -18.77
CA MET A 1 19.91 -37.65 -19.02
C MET A 1 18.88 -36.53 -18.93
N ARG A 2 18.83 -35.79 -17.81
CA ARG A 2 17.99 -34.59 -17.69
C ARG A 2 18.59 -33.49 -18.55
N LYS A 3 17.93 -33.12 -19.66
CA LYS A 3 18.20 -31.85 -20.37
C LYS A 3 17.97 -30.73 -19.35
N THR A 4 19.04 -30.19 -18.79
CA THR A 4 19.05 -28.87 -18.16
C THR A 4 18.70 -27.89 -19.26
N ALA A 5 17.41 -27.55 -19.36
CA ALA A 5 16.98 -26.41 -20.14
C ALA A 5 17.75 -25.19 -19.60
N ARG A 6 18.78 -24.75 -20.34
CA ARG A 6 19.39 -23.46 -20.11
C ARG A 6 18.26 -22.44 -20.25
N THR A 7 17.78 -21.93 -19.12
CA THR A 7 16.95 -20.74 -19.10
C THR A 7 17.81 -19.64 -19.70
N VAL A 8 17.60 -19.33 -20.97
CA VAL A 8 18.22 -18.17 -21.61
C VAL A 8 17.80 -16.97 -20.78
N GLU A 9 18.75 -16.37 -20.07
CA GLU A 9 18.50 -15.21 -19.22
C GLU A 9 18.20 -14.03 -20.16
N VAL A 10 16.91 -13.78 -20.39
CA VAL A 10 16.47 -12.69 -21.26
C VAL A 10 16.89 -11.38 -20.58
N ARG A 11 17.78 -10.63 -21.24
CA ARG A 11 18.24 -9.34 -20.73
C ARG A 11 17.12 -8.30 -20.86
N PRO A 12 16.97 -7.40 -19.88
CA PRO A 12 15.94 -6.36 -19.94
C PRO A 12 16.22 -5.40 -21.11
N PRO A 13 15.19 -5.02 -21.89
CA PRO A 13 15.32 -4.04 -22.95
C PRO A 13 15.57 -2.64 -22.38
N TRP A 14 15.97 -1.69 -23.24
CA TRP A 14 16.20 -0.30 -22.85
C TRP A 14 14.98 0.29 -22.13
N THR A 15 13.76 -0.01 -22.59
CA THR A 15 12.51 0.49 -22.00
C THR A 15 12.34 0.11 -20.53
N THR A 16 12.74 -1.11 -20.16
CA THR A 16 12.71 -1.61 -18.78
C THR A 16 13.85 -1.03 -17.97
N LYS A 17 15.04 -0.89 -18.56
CA LYS A 17 16.20 -0.25 -17.90
C LYS A 17 15.89 1.21 -17.56
N THR A 18 15.35 1.97 -18.51
CA THR A 18 14.92 3.37 -18.31
C THR A 18 13.89 3.47 -17.19
N ALA A 19 12.88 2.61 -17.18
CA ALA A 19 11.86 2.61 -16.12
C ALA A 19 12.46 2.39 -14.73
N VAL A 20 13.39 1.45 -14.62
CA VAL A 20 14.08 1.13 -13.36
C VAL A 20 14.98 2.27 -12.93
N VAL A 21 15.82 2.79 -13.83
CA VAL A 21 16.72 3.91 -13.53
C VAL A 21 15.95 5.15 -13.12
N ALA A 22 14.94 5.56 -13.88
CA ALA A 22 14.10 6.72 -13.56
C ALA A 22 13.39 6.54 -12.20
N THR A 23 12.86 5.36 -11.90
CA THR A 23 12.25 5.07 -10.60
C THR A 23 13.27 5.17 -9.46
N LEU A 24 14.47 4.63 -9.62
CA LEU A 24 15.51 4.69 -8.59
C LEU A 24 16.04 6.12 -8.41
N SER A 25 16.16 6.90 -9.49
CA SER A 25 16.48 8.32 -9.44
C SER A 25 15.42 9.12 -8.69
N ALA A 26 14.14 8.90 -8.98
CA ALA A 26 13.04 9.53 -8.25
C ALA A 26 13.02 9.14 -6.76
N ALA A 27 13.30 7.87 -6.45
CA ALA A 27 13.45 7.42 -5.06
C ALA A 27 14.61 8.12 -4.35
N GLY A 28 15.73 8.31 -5.03
CA GLY A 28 16.87 9.08 -4.53
C GLY A 28 16.51 10.55 -4.28
N LEU A 29 15.81 11.19 -5.22
CA LEU A 29 15.33 12.57 -5.05
C LEU A 29 14.38 12.73 -3.87
N PHE A 30 13.48 11.78 -3.63
CA PHE A 30 12.64 11.76 -2.41
C PHE A 30 13.47 11.73 -1.13
N LEU A 31 14.52 10.90 -1.09
CA LEU A 31 15.43 10.83 0.06
C LEU A 31 16.29 12.09 0.20
N VAL A 32 16.67 12.74 -0.90
CA VAL A 32 17.37 14.03 -0.87
C VAL A 32 16.46 15.12 -0.31
N GLY A 33 15.21 15.20 -0.77
CA GLY A 33 14.22 16.14 -0.23
C GLY A 33 14.04 15.98 1.29
N MET A 34 13.96 14.74 1.76
CA MET A 34 13.94 14.40 3.19
C MET A 34 15.18 14.89 3.94
N VAL A 35 16.39 14.71 3.39
CA VAL A 35 17.63 15.17 4.03
C VAL A 35 17.69 16.70 4.06
N VAL A 36 17.27 17.37 2.98
CA VAL A 36 17.18 18.83 2.91
C VAL A 36 16.22 19.36 3.98
N GLU A 37 15.05 18.72 4.13
CA GLU A 37 14.07 19.08 5.15
C GLU A 37 14.64 18.90 6.57
N LEU A 38 15.30 17.77 6.85
CA LEU A 38 15.95 17.50 8.14
C LEU A 38 17.05 18.51 8.48
N VAL A 39 17.94 18.80 7.52
CA VAL A 39 19.03 19.78 7.70
C VAL A 39 18.46 21.19 7.87
N GLY A 40 17.31 21.48 7.26
CA GLY A 40 16.57 22.72 7.42
C GLY A 40 15.82 22.87 8.74
N GLY A 41 15.93 21.91 9.67
CA GLY A 41 15.22 21.94 10.97
C GLY A 41 13.81 21.33 10.94
N GLY A 42 13.46 20.61 9.86
CA GLY A 42 12.20 19.89 9.75
C GLY A 42 12.01 18.82 10.83
N ARG A 43 10.75 18.52 11.17
CA ARG A 43 10.42 17.59 12.25
C ARG A 43 10.74 16.15 11.84
N ALA A 44 11.27 15.35 12.76
CA ALA A 44 11.53 13.93 12.53
C ALA A 44 10.27 13.11 12.12
N THR A 45 9.07 13.65 12.34
CA THR A 45 7.79 13.04 11.98
C THR A 45 7.64 12.82 10.47
N THR A 46 8.32 13.63 9.66
CA THR A 46 8.21 13.67 8.19
C THR A 46 9.12 12.65 7.49
N VAL A 47 10.19 12.22 8.15
CA VAL A 47 11.25 11.32 7.65
C VAL A 47 10.74 9.95 7.20
N GLY A 48 9.72 9.42 7.89
CA GLY A 48 9.30 8.04 7.64
C GLY A 48 8.59 7.83 6.29
N TRP A 49 7.99 8.88 5.72
CA TRP A 49 7.26 8.77 4.44
C TRP A 49 8.20 8.54 3.25
N PRO A 50 9.23 9.39 3.02
CA PRO A 50 10.19 9.19 1.94
C PRO A 50 10.89 7.83 2.00
N VAL A 51 11.25 7.34 3.20
CA VAL A 51 11.91 6.03 3.36
C VAL A 51 11.01 4.87 2.95
N VAL A 52 9.77 4.82 3.46
CA VAL A 52 8.80 3.77 3.12
C VAL A 52 8.49 3.79 1.63
N TRP A 53 8.29 4.99 1.06
CA TRP A 53 7.96 5.18 -0.36
C TRP A 53 9.13 4.81 -1.29
N ALA A 54 10.34 5.30 -1.01
CA ALA A 54 11.54 4.98 -1.78
C ALA A 54 11.86 3.47 -1.72
N SER A 55 11.66 2.83 -0.57
CA SER A 55 11.85 1.39 -0.41
C SER A 55 10.90 0.58 -1.28
N SER A 56 9.62 0.97 -1.37
CA SER A 56 8.66 0.30 -2.26
C SER A 56 8.97 0.56 -3.74
N MET A 57 9.41 1.78 -4.10
CA MET A 57 9.90 2.10 -5.45
C MET A 57 11.04 1.18 -5.86
N ALA A 58 12.08 1.07 -5.02
CA ALA A 58 13.23 0.21 -5.27
C ALA A 58 12.84 -1.27 -5.38
N PHE A 59 11.93 -1.73 -4.52
CA PHE A 59 11.40 -3.08 -4.57
C PHE A 59 10.67 -3.36 -5.88
N PHE A 60 9.71 -2.51 -6.29
CA PHE A 60 8.97 -2.71 -7.54
C PHE A 60 9.82 -2.52 -8.79
N ALA A 61 10.80 -1.62 -8.76
CA ALA A 61 11.80 -1.47 -9.81
C ALA A 61 12.61 -2.76 -9.97
N THR A 62 13.06 -3.37 -8.87
CA THR A 62 13.76 -4.67 -8.89
C THR A 62 12.89 -5.79 -9.46
N MET A 63 11.59 -5.78 -9.17
CA MET A 63 10.66 -6.80 -9.68
C MET A 63 10.38 -6.61 -11.18
N THR A 64 10.31 -5.35 -11.63
CA THR A 64 10.22 -4.98 -13.05
C THR A 64 11.47 -5.41 -13.82
N TRP A 65 12.65 -5.16 -13.25
CA TRP A 65 13.94 -5.61 -13.80
C TRP A 65 13.99 -7.13 -13.99
N ARG A 66 13.40 -7.89 -13.06
CA ARG A 66 13.32 -9.35 -13.12
C ARG A 66 12.21 -9.88 -14.05
N GLY A 67 11.60 -9.03 -14.87
CA GLY A 67 10.56 -9.42 -15.83
C GLY A 67 9.20 -9.75 -15.21
N ARG A 68 8.97 -9.40 -13.93
CA ARG A 68 7.70 -9.69 -13.25
C ARG A 68 6.64 -8.68 -13.68
N HIS A 69 5.60 -9.15 -14.34
CA HIS A 69 4.49 -8.30 -14.81
C HIS A 69 3.90 -7.41 -13.71
N TRP A 70 3.72 -7.94 -12.49
CA TRP A 70 3.15 -7.18 -11.39
C TRP A 70 4.09 -6.07 -10.86
N GLY A 71 5.41 -6.20 -11.06
CA GLY A 71 6.37 -5.16 -10.68
C GLY A 71 6.08 -3.85 -11.42
N ARG A 72 5.92 -3.90 -12.75
CA ARG A 72 5.64 -2.70 -13.57
C ARG A 72 4.25 -2.13 -13.33
N VAL A 73 3.27 -2.99 -13.01
CA VAL A 73 1.91 -2.54 -12.65
C VAL A 73 1.95 -1.76 -11.34
N LEU A 74 2.65 -2.28 -10.32
CA LEU A 74 2.77 -1.58 -9.04
C LEU A 74 3.61 -0.30 -9.15
N LEU A 75 4.60 -0.25 -10.04
CA LEU A 75 5.29 1.00 -10.36
C LEU A 75 4.33 2.06 -10.93
N ALA A 76 3.49 1.68 -11.90
CA ALA A 76 2.54 2.62 -12.50
C ALA A 76 1.48 3.09 -11.49
N VAL A 77 0.94 2.16 -10.69
CA VAL A 77 0.01 2.49 -9.60
C VAL A 77 0.67 3.44 -8.61
N GLN A 78 1.91 3.15 -8.19
CA GLN A 78 2.64 4.00 -7.26
C GLN A 78 2.97 5.38 -7.86
N ALA A 79 3.32 5.46 -9.13
CA ALA A 79 3.53 6.74 -9.82
C ALA A 79 2.26 7.59 -9.82
N GLY A 80 1.09 6.99 -10.13
CA GLY A 80 -0.20 7.68 -10.05
C GLY A 80 -0.56 8.11 -8.62
N LEU A 81 -0.31 7.27 -7.63
CA LEU A 81 -0.50 7.62 -6.21
C LEU A 81 0.43 8.75 -5.76
N THR A 82 1.63 8.84 -6.32
CA THR A 82 2.58 9.92 -6.00
C THR A 82 2.05 11.28 -6.47
N TRP A 83 1.31 11.34 -7.58
CA TRP A 83 0.58 12.54 -7.98
C TRP A 83 -0.60 12.84 -7.06
N LEU A 84 -1.44 11.84 -6.79
CA LEU A 84 -2.65 12.01 -5.97
C LEU A 84 -2.32 12.45 -4.54
N LEU A 85 -1.24 11.89 -3.99
CA LEU A 85 -0.78 12.13 -2.63
C LEU A 85 0.34 13.14 -2.59
N SER A 86 0.70 13.77 -3.72
CA SER A 86 1.76 14.79 -3.79
C SER A 86 1.53 15.83 -2.71
N ALA A 87 0.31 16.35 -2.56
CA ALA A 87 0.04 17.31 -1.50
C ALA A 87 0.28 16.79 -0.07
N GLN A 88 0.07 15.50 0.21
CA GLN A 88 0.22 14.89 1.55
C GLN A 88 1.62 14.30 1.80
N LEU A 89 2.33 13.91 0.73
CA LEU A 89 3.70 13.39 0.75
C LEU A 89 4.75 14.50 0.69
N ILE A 90 4.33 15.70 0.25
CA ILE A 90 5.18 16.88 0.01
C ILE A 90 4.85 18.01 0.98
N PHE A 91 3.56 18.30 1.19
CA PHE A 91 3.13 19.18 2.27
C PHE A 91 2.78 18.28 3.47
N THR A 92 3.78 18.06 4.32
CA THR A 92 3.43 17.98 5.73
C THR A 92 2.63 19.25 6.02
N GLN A 93 1.39 19.09 6.48
CA GLN A 93 0.55 20.22 6.89
C GLN A 93 1.43 21.27 7.58
N PRO A 94 1.24 22.59 7.36
CA PRO A 94 1.75 23.55 8.31
C PRO A 94 1.11 23.15 9.64
N SER A 95 1.85 22.43 10.48
CA SER A 95 1.46 22.33 11.87
C SER A 95 1.30 23.77 12.33
N ILE A 96 0.28 24.03 13.15
CA ILE A 96 -0.16 25.31 13.75
C ILE A 96 0.96 26.19 14.39
N ILE A 97 2.24 25.87 14.18
CA ILE A 97 3.42 26.64 14.51
C ILE A 97 4.24 26.83 13.23
N ASP A 98 4.18 28.05 12.70
CA ASP A 98 4.69 28.52 11.42
C ASP A 98 6.23 28.50 11.21
N ALA A 99 6.58 28.68 9.94
CA ALA A 99 7.75 29.42 9.41
C ALA A 99 9.16 28.79 9.50
N VAL A 100 9.41 27.79 8.64
CA VAL A 100 10.72 27.70 7.97
C VAL A 100 10.48 27.83 6.47
N ALA A 101 10.85 28.99 5.94
CA ALA A 101 10.76 29.32 4.53
C ALA A 101 11.65 28.40 3.69
N ARG A 102 11.15 27.24 3.20
CA ARG A 102 11.50 26.57 1.92
C ARG A 102 10.45 25.54 1.43
N PRO A 103 9.14 25.84 1.38
CA PRO A 103 8.18 24.94 0.73
C PRO A 103 8.57 24.68 -0.75
N ASP A 104 9.06 25.70 -1.46
CA ASP A 104 9.30 25.70 -2.91
C ASP A 104 10.25 24.58 -3.35
N LEU A 105 11.42 24.45 -2.70
CA LEU A 105 12.45 23.51 -3.14
C LEU A 105 12.06 22.04 -2.90
N VAL A 106 11.47 21.72 -1.74
CA VAL A 106 11.04 20.34 -1.44
C VAL A 106 9.86 19.96 -2.32
N VAL A 107 8.95 20.91 -2.58
CA VAL A 107 7.85 20.75 -3.52
C VAL A 107 8.34 20.50 -4.93
N ASP A 108 9.28 21.32 -5.40
CA ASP A 108 9.88 21.17 -6.73
C ASP A 108 10.61 19.84 -6.87
N ILE A 109 11.40 19.42 -5.88
CA ILE A 109 12.11 18.12 -5.87
C ILE A 109 11.11 16.97 -5.97
N ALA A 110 10.02 17.01 -5.21
CA ALA A 110 9.04 15.94 -5.22
C ALA A 110 8.15 15.94 -6.48
N LEU A 111 7.83 17.11 -7.04
CA LEU A 111 7.16 17.24 -8.32
C LEU A 111 8.04 16.68 -9.45
N VAL A 112 9.33 17.04 -9.48
CA VAL A 112 10.32 16.47 -10.41
C VAL A 112 10.41 14.96 -10.23
N SER A 113 10.43 14.46 -9.00
CA SER A 113 10.44 13.03 -8.71
C SER A 113 9.21 12.31 -9.26
N ALA A 114 8.02 12.89 -9.08
CA ALA A 114 6.76 12.36 -9.62
C ALA A 114 6.75 12.33 -11.16
N ILE A 115 7.23 13.41 -11.80
CA ILE A 115 7.36 13.48 -13.26
C ILE A 115 8.32 12.40 -13.77
N VAL A 116 9.54 12.34 -13.20
CA VAL A 116 10.56 11.36 -13.58
C VAL A 116 10.04 9.93 -13.39
N GLN A 117 9.38 9.65 -12.27
CA GLN A 117 8.80 8.34 -12.00
C GLN A 117 7.69 7.99 -12.99
N THR A 118 6.76 8.91 -13.30
CA THR A 118 5.65 8.65 -14.22
C THR A 118 6.15 8.41 -15.65
N LEU A 119 7.05 9.26 -16.15
CA LEU A 119 7.65 9.11 -17.48
C LEU A 119 8.44 7.80 -17.56
N GLY A 120 9.24 7.49 -16.53
CA GLY A 120 9.96 6.22 -16.43
C GLY A 120 9.04 5.01 -16.39
N ALA A 121 8.01 5.02 -15.54
CA ALA A 121 7.06 3.90 -15.44
C ALA A 121 6.34 3.66 -16.78
N ALA A 122 6.00 4.72 -17.51
CA ALA A 122 5.37 4.63 -18.82
C ALA A 122 6.25 3.87 -19.84
N THR A 123 7.58 4.02 -19.79
CA THR A 123 8.46 3.29 -20.72
C THR A 123 8.36 1.78 -20.55
N ALA A 124 8.08 1.26 -19.34
CA ALA A 124 7.92 -0.18 -19.09
C ALA A 124 6.74 -0.84 -19.84
N PHE A 125 5.83 -0.03 -20.40
CA PHE A 125 4.66 -0.48 -21.17
C PHE A 125 4.80 -0.30 -22.68
N LEU A 126 5.94 0.22 -23.16
CA LEU A 126 6.25 0.25 -24.58
C LEU A 126 6.45 -1.17 -25.15
N SER A 127 6.36 -1.30 -26.47
CA SER A 127 6.40 -2.60 -27.18
C SER A 127 7.57 -3.51 -26.73
N PRO A 128 8.83 -3.04 -26.62
CA PRO A 128 9.93 -3.87 -26.13
C PRO A 128 9.72 -4.39 -24.69
N GLY A 129 9.16 -3.58 -23.79
CA GLY A 129 8.86 -3.97 -22.42
C GLY A 129 7.71 -4.98 -22.31
N ASN A 130 6.69 -4.84 -23.17
CA ASN A 130 5.60 -5.81 -23.30
C ASN A 130 6.10 -7.15 -23.81
N ALA A 131 6.97 -7.14 -24.83
CA ALA A 131 7.62 -8.35 -25.33
C ALA A 131 8.46 -9.02 -24.25
N TYR A 132 9.28 -8.25 -23.52
CA TYR A 132 10.14 -8.74 -22.44
C TYR A 132 9.35 -9.45 -21.33
N THR A 133 8.31 -8.82 -20.80
CA THR A 133 7.48 -9.41 -19.72
C THR A 133 6.69 -10.63 -20.18
N LYS A 134 6.26 -10.65 -21.44
CA LYS A 134 5.60 -11.82 -22.06
C LYS A 134 6.58 -12.99 -22.22
N GLN A 135 7.81 -12.71 -22.64
CA GLN A 135 8.85 -13.71 -22.89
C GLN A 135 9.47 -14.24 -21.60
N ALA A 136 9.60 -13.41 -20.55
CA ALA A 136 9.98 -13.84 -19.20
C ALA A 136 9.00 -14.90 -18.62
N GLY A 137 7.79 -14.99 -19.17
CA GLY A 137 6.92 -16.16 -19.08
C GLY A 137 6.30 -16.43 -17.70
N ASP A 138 5.37 -17.40 -17.66
CA ASP A 138 4.57 -17.77 -16.48
C ASP A 138 5.42 -18.14 -15.24
N SER A 139 6.67 -18.58 -15.44
CA SER A 139 7.63 -18.88 -14.37
C SER A 139 8.08 -17.65 -13.58
N ALA A 140 8.12 -16.47 -14.19
CA ALA A 140 8.51 -15.22 -13.53
C ALA A 140 7.33 -14.51 -12.83
N ARG A 141 6.07 -14.88 -13.13
CA ARG A 141 4.88 -14.29 -12.49
C ARG A 141 4.91 -14.48 -10.98
N LEU A 142 5.35 -15.66 -10.53
CA LEU A 142 5.25 -16.06 -9.13
C LEU A 142 6.51 -15.70 -8.33
N MET A 143 6.32 -15.32 -7.07
CA MET A 143 7.40 -15.14 -6.11
C MET A 143 8.06 -16.47 -5.79
N SER A 144 9.39 -16.45 -5.69
CA SER A 144 10.13 -17.57 -5.11
C SER A 144 9.68 -17.77 -3.67
N ARG A 145 9.83 -18.99 -3.12
CA ARG A 145 9.41 -19.28 -1.74
C ARG A 145 10.02 -18.33 -0.72
N ARG A 146 11.32 -18.01 -0.87
CA ARG A 146 12.04 -17.09 0.03
C ARG A 146 11.49 -15.67 -0.04
N LEU A 147 11.34 -15.13 -1.27
CA LEU A 147 10.79 -13.79 -1.47
C LEU A 147 9.35 -13.69 -0.94
N ARG A 148 8.53 -14.70 -1.24
CA ARG A 148 7.15 -14.76 -0.73
C ARG A 148 7.11 -14.74 0.80
N LYS A 149 7.99 -15.49 1.47
CA LYS A 149 8.07 -15.51 2.93
C LYS A 149 8.46 -14.14 3.48
N ALA A 150 9.45 -13.47 2.89
CA ALA A 150 9.86 -12.13 3.30
C ALA A 150 8.73 -11.09 3.14
N VAL A 151 8.09 -11.04 1.97
CA VAL A 151 6.97 -10.12 1.72
C VAL A 151 5.78 -10.44 2.63
N LEU A 152 5.51 -11.72 2.89
CA LEU A 152 4.47 -12.13 3.84
C LEU A 152 4.77 -11.67 5.26
N THR A 153 6.02 -11.80 5.72
CA THR A 153 6.44 -11.30 7.03
C THR A 153 6.24 -9.79 7.14
N VAL A 154 6.70 -9.02 6.14
CA VAL A 154 6.47 -7.56 6.08
C VAL A 154 4.98 -7.22 6.10
N HIS A 155 4.18 -7.95 5.32
CA HIS A 155 2.72 -7.74 5.28
C HIS A 155 2.06 -7.99 6.64
N VAL A 156 2.42 -9.08 7.31
CA VAL A 156 1.83 -9.43 8.61
C VAL A 156 2.23 -8.41 9.68
N ILE A 157 3.53 -8.07 9.78
CA ILE A 157 4.01 -7.07 10.75
C ILE A 157 3.33 -5.72 10.50
N GLY A 158 3.31 -5.25 9.25
CA GLY A 158 2.66 -3.98 8.90
C GLY A 158 1.15 -3.99 9.17
N SER A 159 0.46 -5.09 8.88
CA SER A 159 -0.99 -5.22 9.13
C SER A 159 -1.32 -5.25 10.62
N VAL A 160 -0.51 -5.94 11.43
CA VAL A 160 -0.69 -5.98 12.89
C VAL A 160 -0.40 -4.61 13.51
N ALA A 161 0.67 -3.95 13.09
CA ALA A 161 0.98 -2.59 13.53
C ALA A 161 -0.16 -1.62 13.17
N TRP A 162 -0.66 -1.67 11.93
CA TRP A 162 -1.75 -0.81 11.50
C TRP A 162 -3.05 -1.07 12.26
N LEU A 163 -3.41 -2.34 12.50
CA LEU A 163 -4.55 -2.70 13.34
C LEU A 163 -4.39 -2.17 14.78
N GLY A 164 -3.20 -2.30 15.37
CA GLY A 164 -2.92 -1.78 16.71
C GLY A 164 -3.07 -0.26 16.78
N ILE A 165 -2.49 0.46 15.81
CA ILE A 165 -2.58 1.93 15.72
C ILE A 165 -4.02 2.40 15.58
N ILE A 166 -4.79 1.79 14.68
CA ILE A 166 -6.18 2.23 14.47
C ILE A 166 -7.07 1.88 15.66
N THR A 167 -6.76 0.79 16.38
CA THR A 167 -7.43 0.43 17.64
C THR A 167 -7.13 1.49 18.70
N LEU A 168 -5.85 1.86 18.88
CA LEU A 168 -5.44 2.92 19.80
C LEU A 168 -6.15 4.25 19.46
N GLN A 169 -6.15 4.65 18.19
CA GLN A 169 -6.82 5.88 17.74
C GLN A 169 -8.32 5.85 18.05
N SER A 170 -9.01 4.74 17.79
CA SER A 170 -10.42 4.59 18.16
C SER A 170 -10.66 4.63 19.67
N THR A 171 -9.77 4.04 20.47
CA THR A 171 -9.86 4.11 21.93
C THR A 171 -9.65 5.54 22.44
N LEU A 172 -8.62 6.24 21.97
CA LEU A 172 -8.37 7.64 22.35
C LEU A 172 -9.55 8.53 21.98
N ALA A 173 -10.08 8.39 20.76
CA ALA A 173 -11.26 9.12 20.32
C ALA A 173 -12.48 8.81 21.18
N ALA A 174 -12.71 7.55 21.57
CA ALA A 174 -13.83 7.18 22.43
C ALA A 174 -13.70 7.80 23.83
N VAL A 175 -12.50 7.73 24.43
CA VAL A 175 -12.23 8.32 25.74
C VAL A 175 -12.37 9.84 25.70
N ALA A 176 -11.83 10.51 24.67
CA ALA A 176 -11.89 11.97 24.51
C ALA A 176 -13.33 12.51 24.59
N ARG A 177 -14.30 11.73 24.10
CA ARG A 177 -15.72 12.12 24.13
C ARG A 177 -16.34 12.06 25.53
N THR A 178 -15.74 11.31 26.46
CA THR A 178 -16.28 11.06 27.80
C THR A 178 -15.49 11.75 28.92
N VAL A 179 -14.48 12.55 28.59
CA VAL A 179 -13.61 13.22 29.58
C VAL A 179 -14.34 14.30 30.42
N GLY A 180 -15.48 14.81 29.94
CA GLY A 180 -16.21 15.87 30.63
C GLY A 180 -15.45 17.20 30.59
N ASP A 181 -15.23 17.78 31.77
CA ASP A 181 -14.65 19.13 31.94
C ASP A 181 -13.13 19.12 32.16
N ASP A 182 -12.47 17.95 32.13
CA ASP A 182 -11.00 17.86 32.20
C ASP A 182 -10.36 18.21 30.85
N VAL A 183 -10.26 19.51 30.58
CA VAL A 183 -9.71 20.06 29.34
C VAL A 183 -8.22 19.69 29.17
N ALA A 184 -7.47 19.51 30.26
CA ALA A 184 -6.06 19.15 30.20
C ALA A 184 -5.86 17.71 29.70
N LEU A 185 -6.66 16.76 30.20
CA LEU A 185 -6.68 15.40 29.69
C LEU A 185 -7.17 15.36 28.24
N LEU A 186 -8.22 16.12 27.91
CA LEU A 186 -8.76 16.19 26.54
C LEU A 186 -7.69 16.64 25.52
N ARG A 187 -6.90 17.67 25.87
CA ARG A 187 -5.76 18.14 25.06
C ARG A 187 -4.71 17.05 24.86
N SER A 188 -4.37 16.34 25.92
CA SER A 188 -3.39 15.26 25.86
C SER A 188 -3.84 14.13 24.93
N LEU A 189 -5.14 13.80 24.93
CA LEU A 189 -5.70 12.77 24.06
C LEU A 189 -5.64 13.16 22.58
N TYR A 190 -6.10 14.36 22.22
CA TYR A 190 -6.04 14.82 20.83
C TYR A 190 -4.59 14.99 20.33
N GLU A 191 -3.67 15.47 21.19
CA GLU A 191 -2.26 15.58 20.82
C GLU A 191 -1.62 14.21 20.57
N ALA A 192 -1.93 13.22 21.42
CA ALA A 192 -1.49 11.83 21.20
C ALA A 192 -2.06 11.27 19.88
N GLN A 193 -3.33 11.53 19.58
CA GLN A 193 -3.94 11.12 18.31
C GLN A 193 -3.22 11.75 17.12
N TYR A 194 -2.98 13.07 17.14
CA TYR A 194 -2.29 13.79 16.08
C TYR A 194 -0.86 13.27 15.85
N LEU A 195 -0.11 13.00 16.92
CA LEU A 195 1.24 12.47 16.84
C LEU A 195 1.28 11.06 16.24
N VAL A 196 0.44 10.15 16.74
CA VAL A 196 0.39 8.76 16.28
C VAL A 196 -0.05 8.66 14.82
N ASP A 197 -1.03 9.47 14.44
CA ASP A 197 -1.56 9.54 13.09
C ASP A 197 -0.49 9.96 12.07
N ASN A 198 0.16 11.10 12.33
CA ASN A 198 1.23 11.61 11.49
C ASN A 198 2.48 10.71 11.45
N LEU A 199 2.82 10.07 12.57
CA LEU A 199 4.02 9.26 12.66
C LEU A 199 3.89 7.88 12.04
N PHE A 200 2.75 7.20 12.21
CA PHE A 200 2.68 5.76 11.96
C PHE A 200 1.48 5.31 11.12
N LEU A 201 0.33 5.99 11.20
CA LEU A 201 -0.92 5.46 10.64
C LEU A 201 -0.82 5.29 9.12
N GLY A 202 -0.46 6.35 8.40
CA GLY A 202 -0.27 6.27 6.96
C GLY A 202 0.88 5.35 6.54
N LYS A 203 2.00 5.34 7.27
CA LYS A 203 3.18 4.52 6.90
C LYS A 203 2.86 3.02 6.99
N THR A 204 2.25 2.59 8.09
CA THR A 204 1.89 1.18 8.31
C THR A 204 0.78 0.71 7.36
N SER A 205 -0.17 1.58 7.02
CA SER A 205 -1.22 1.28 6.07
C SER A 205 -0.66 1.05 4.65
N PHE A 206 0.28 1.87 4.18
CA PHE A 206 0.91 1.67 2.87
C PHE A 206 1.81 0.44 2.82
N VAL A 207 2.52 0.14 3.92
CA VAL A 207 3.25 -1.14 4.04
C VAL A 207 2.28 -2.31 3.88
N ALA A 208 1.14 -2.30 4.57
CA ALA A 208 0.13 -3.36 4.46
C ALA A 208 -0.46 -3.44 3.03
N LEU A 209 -0.79 -2.30 2.41
CA LEU A 209 -1.35 -2.22 1.07
C LEU A 209 -0.38 -2.74 0.00
N PHE A 210 0.82 -2.18 -0.07
CA PHE A 210 1.80 -2.53 -1.11
C PHE A 210 2.28 -3.97 -1.00
N SER A 211 2.55 -4.45 0.22
CA SER A 211 2.90 -5.85 0.44
C SER A 211 1.73 -6.79 0.15
N GLY A 212 0.49 -6.40 0.46
CA GLY A 212 -0.72 -7.15 0.15
C GLY A 212 -0.96 -7.27 -1.35
N LEU A 213 -0.80 -6.18 -2.10
CA LEU A 213 -0.88 -6.17 -3.56
C LEU A 213 0.24 -7.01 -4.18
N ALA A 214 1.46 -6.89 -3.68
CA ALA A 214 2.58 -7.73 -4.12
C ALA A 214 2.29 -9.23 -3.89
N LEU A 215 1.73 -9.60 -2.74
CA LEU A 215 1.32 -10.98 -2.46
C LEU A 215 0.18 -11.43 -3.38
N ALA A 216 -0.86 -10.61 -3.58
CA ALA A 216 -1.99 -10.98 -4.41
C ALA A 216 -1.60 -11.17 -5.88
N LEU A 217 -0.76 -10.28 -6.42
CA LEU A 217 -0.33 -10.30 -7.82
C LEU A 217 0.87 -11.24 -8.09
N GLY A 218 1.74 -11.42 -7.11
CA GLY A 218 2.93 -12.27 -7.19
C GLY A 218 2.73 -13.70 -6.71
N THR A 219 1.50 -14.11 -6.43
CA THR A 219 1.16 -15.50 -6.09
C THR A 219 -0.03 -15.99 -6.94
N PRO A 220 -0.34 -17.31 -6.94
CA PRO A 220 -1.43 -17.85 -7.75
C PRO A 220 -2.83 -17.36 -7.33
N TRP A 221 -2.91 -16.63 -6.21
CA TRP A 221 -4.16 -16.17 -5.64
C TRP A 221 -4.85 -15.16 -6.55
N CYS A 222 -4.12 -14.25 -7.20
CA CYS A 222 -4.60 -13.18 -8.09
C CYS A 222 -5.72 -12.31 -7.48
N LEU A 223 -5.61 -10.98 -7.63
CA LEU A 223 -6.48 -10.00 -6.93
C LEU A 223 -7.98 -10.27 -7.08
N MET A 224 -8.43 -10.65 -8.28
CA MET A 224 -9.85 -10.83 -8.59
C MET A 224 -10.29 -12.29 -8.69
N ARG A 225 -9.47 -13.26 -8.30
CA ARG A 225 -9.78 -14.69 -8.53
C ARG A 225 -10.61 -15.32 -7.41
N HIS A 226 -10.55 -14.77 -6.20
CA HIS A 226 -11.25 -15.30 -5.03
C HIS A 226 -12.00 -14.16 -4.31
N HIS A 227 -13.25 -14.39 -3.92
CA HIS A 227 -14.08 -13.35 -3.31
C HIS A 227 -13.47 -12.82 -2.01
N TRP A 228 -12.86 -13.68 -1.19
CA TRP A 228 -12.21 -13.26 0.04
C TRP A 228 -11.05 -12.28 -0.20
N VAL A 229 -10.33 -12.39 -1.33
CA VAL A 229 -9.25 -11.46 -1.69
C VAL A 229 -9.83 -10.09 -2.06
N VAL A 230 -10.91 -10.09 -2.86
CA VAL A 230 -11.58 -8.85 -3.30
C VAL A 230 -12.20 -8.13 -2.11
N VAL A 231 -12.93 -8.83 -1.24
CA VAL A 231 -13.53 -8.25 -0.03
C VAL A 231 -12.45 -7.72 0.90
N LYS A 232 -11.37 -8.49 1.14
CA LYS A 232 -10.25 -8.02 1.96
C LYS A 232 -9.63 -6.73 1.41
N LEU A 233 -9.38 -6.69 0.09
CA LEU A 233 -8.85 -5.49 -0.55
C LEU A 233 -9.82 -4.31 -0.44
N GLY A 234 -11.11 -4.54 -0.65
CA GLY A 234 -12.15 -3.52 -0.49
C GLY A 234 -12.15 -2.93 0.93
N LEU A 235 -12.12 -3.79 1.95
CA LEU A 235 -12.00 -3.36 3.35
C LEU A 235 -10.71 -2.55 3.59
N THR A 236 -9.57 -3.02 3.06
CA THR A 236 -8.30 -2.29 3.16
C THR A 236 -8.36 -0.91 2.51
N VAL A 237 -8.97 -0.79 1.33
CA VAL A 237 -9.13 0.50 0.64
C VAL A 237 -10.08 1.42 1.41
N VAL A 238 -11.21 0.91 1.92
CA VAL A 238 -12.13 1.70 2.74
C VAL A 238 -11.45 2.24 3.99
N VAL A 239 -10.74 1.37 4.73
CA VAL A 239 -10.02 1.77 5.95
C VAL A 239 -8.85 2.72 5.65
N MET A 240 -8.32 2.72 4.43
CA MET A 240 -7.31 3.68 4.00
C MET A 240 -7.90 5.04 3.62
N VAL A 241 -9.00 5.05 2.86
CA VAL A 241 -9.58 6.26 2.27
C VAL A 241 -10.45 7.01 3.28
N LEU A 242 -11.19 6.30 4.13
CA LEU A 242 -12.09 6.92 5.10
C LEU A 242 -11.36 7.87 6.07
N PRO A 243 -10.17 7.53 6.62
CA PRO A 243 -9.42 8.48 7.42
C PRO A 243 -9.05 9.75 6.67
N ILE A 244 -8.54 9.62 5.44
CA ILE A 244 -8.11 10.75 4.61
C ILE A 244 -9.26 11.72 4.33
N LEU A 245 -10.44 11.20 4.02
CA LEU A 245 -11.57 12.04 3.59
C LEU A 245 -12.44 12.55 4.75
N ALA A 246 -12.53 11.80 5.86
CA ALA A 246 -13.46 12.11 6.94
C ALA A 246 -12.79 12.27 8.30
N TYR A 247 -11.84 11.41 8.67
CA TYR A 247 -11.27 11.41 10.02
C TYR A 247 -10.27 12.55 10.23
N HIS A 248 -9.37 12.79 9.28
CA HIS A 248 -8.39 13.88 9.37
C HIS A 248 -9.06 15.24 9.55
N PRO A 249 -10.05 15.65 8.72
CA PRO A 249 -10.76 16.90 8.93
C PRO A 249 -11.46 17.01 10.30
N VAL A 250 -12.04 15.90 10.79
CA VAL A 250 -12.70 15.84 12.10
C VAL A 250 -11.68 15.98 13.23
N LEU A 251 -10.51 15.33 13.10
CA LEU A 251 -9.42 15.41 14.07
C LEU A 251 -8.84 16.82 14.13
N ASP A 252 -8.60 17.44 12.97
CA ASP A 252 -8.07 18.81 12.87
C ASP A 252 -9.05 19.82 13.48
N HIS A 253 -10.34 19.71 13.15
CA HIS A 253 -11.36 20.59 13.72
C HIS A 253 -11.51 20.39 15.24
N GLY A 254 -11.54 19.14 15.70
CA GLY A 254 -11.59 18.82 17.12
C GLY A 254 -10.37 19.35 17.87
N TYR A 255 -9.17 19.17 17.31
CA TYR A 255 -7.94 19.66 17.92
C TYR A 255 -7.91 21.20 18.02
N ALA A 256 -8.36 21.91 16.98
CA ALA A 256 -8.49 23.37 17.02
C ALA A 256 -9.40 23.84 18.17
N LEU A 257 -10.56 23.19 18.36
CA LEU A 257 -11.47 23.51 19.46
C LEU A 257 -10.87 23.20 20.83
N VAL A 258 -10.05 22.14 20.95
CA VAL A 258 -9.34 21.87 22.21
C VAL A 258 -8.32 22.97 22.52
N LEU A 259 -7.65 23.51 21.51
CA LEU A 259 -6.71 24.62 21.69
C LEU A 259 -7.40 25.92 22.14
N GLU A 260 -8.69 26.10 21.80
CA GLU A 260 -9.54 27.17 22.33
C GLU A 260 -10.00 26.94 23.78
N GLY A 261 -9.68 25.79 24.37
CA GLY A 261 -10.08 25.44 25.74
C GLY A 261 -11.52 24.91 25.85
N ARG A 262 -12.11 24.44 24.75
CA ARG A 262 -13.47 23.86 24.75
C ARG A 262 -13.53 22.55 25.54
N THR A 263 -14.65 22.35 26.23
CA THR A 263 -14.98 21.10 26.93
C THR A 263 -15.32 19.98 25.95
N ALA A 264 -15.29 18.72 26.42
CA ALA A 264 -15.66 17.58 25.59
C ALA A 264 -17.11 17.69 25.06
N SER A 265 -18.03 18.25 25.84
CA SER A 265 -19.43 18.46 25.45
C SER A 265 -19.56 19.43 24.27
N GLU A 266 -18.89 20.58 24.35
CA GLU A 266 -18.89 21.58 23.28
C GLU A 266 -18.31 21.01 21.98
N ILE A 267 -17.18 20.30 22.07
CA ILE A 267 -16.54 19.66 20.91
C ILE A 267 -17.43 18.57 20.32
N ASN A 268 -18.04 17.73 21.16
CA ASN A 268 -18.96 16.70 20.69
C ASN A 268 -20.16 17.31 19.96
N SER A 269 -20.66 18.46 20.41
CA SER A 269 -21.76 19.18 19.75
C SER A 269 -21.33 19.74 18.39
N ALA A 270 -20.12 20.31 18.31
CA ALA A 270 -19.58 20.90 17.09
C ALA A 270 -19.27 19.84 16.02
N LEU A 271 -18.66 18.71 16.42
CA LEU A 271 -18.30 17.62 15.50
C LEU A 271 -19.52 16.77 15.08
N GLY A 272 -20.59 16.79 15.87
CA GLY A 272 -21.83 16.07 15.62
C GLY A 272 -21.62 14.58 15.31
N PHE A 273 -22.34 14.09 14.29
CA PHE A 273 -22.26 12.70 13.84
C PHE A 273 -20.85 12.31 13.36
N TRP A 274 -20.14 13.22 12.71
CA TRP A 274 -18.81 12.93 12.15
C TRP A 274 -17.77 12.65 13.24
N GLY A 275 -17.91 13.27 14.41
CA GLY A 275 -17.10 12.98 15.60
C GLY A 275 -17.28 11.58 16.19
N LEU A 276 -18.34 10.85 15.80
CA LEU A 276 -18.57 9.46 16.24
C LEU A 276 -17.79 8.45 15.41
N LEU A 277 -17.49 8.75 14.15
CA LEU A 277 -16.79 7.81 13.27
C LEU A 277 -15.46 7.35 13.88
N PRO A 278 -14.62 8.27 14.41
CA PRO A 278 -13.43 7.88 15.14
C PRO A 278 -13.60 6.90 16.29
N ALA A 279 -14.58 7.18 17.14
CA ALA A 279 -14.85 6.45 18.37
C ALA A 279 -15.61 5.13 18.14
N SER A 280 -16.22 4.95 16.96
CA SER A 280 -17.10 3.81 16.67
C SER A 280 -16.43 2.44 16.70
N GLY A 281 -15.11 2.37 16.54
CA GLY A 281 -14.38 1.11 16.40
C GLY A 281 -14.65 0.37 15.07
N MET A 282 -15.33 1.01 14.11
CA MET A 282 -15.65 0.39 12.82
C MET A 282 -14.38 0.03 12.02
N SER A 283 -13.39 0.93 11.97
CA SER A 283 -12.14 0.70 11.26
C SER A 283 -11.31 -0.48 11.81
N PRO A 284 -11.06 -0.59 13.13
CA PRO A 284 -10.40 -1.78 13.67
C PRO A 284 -11.23 -3.05 13.44
N LEU A 285 -12.56 -2.99 13.53
CA LEU A 285 -13.44 -4.14 13.21
C LEU A 285 -13.32 -4.58 11.75
N MET A 286 -13.23 -3.64 10.80
CA MET A 286 -13.01 -3.93 9.39
C MET A 286 -11.64 -4.60 9.15
N LEU A 287 -10.58 -4.13 9.79
CA LEU A 287 -9.24 -4.75 9.70
C LEU A 287 -9.19 -6.12 10.38
N LEU A 288 -9.86 -6.29 11.51
CA LEU A 288 -10.01 -7.59 12.17
C LEU A 288 -10.75 -8.57 11.26
N THR A 289 -11.84 -8.12 10.64
CA THR A 289 -12.57 -8.89 9.62
C THR A 289 -11.64 -9.30 8.49
N ALA A 290 -10.89 -8.35 7.92
CA ALA A 290 -9.90 -8.61 6.87
C ALA A 290 -8.83 -9.65 7.29
N ALA A 291 -8.43 -9.66 8.56
CA ALA A 291 -7.52 -10.66 9.11
C ALA A 291 -8.18 -12.05 9.20
N VAL A 292 -9.40 -12.15 9.73
CA VAL A 292 -10.20 -13.38 9.79
C VAL A 292 -10.39 -13.97 8.39
N LEU A 293 -10.76 -13.15 7.41
CA LEU A 293 -10.92 -13.58 6.01
C LEU A 293 -9.63 -14.14 5.40
N SER A 294 -8.48 -13.60 5.81
CA SER A 294 -7.17 -14.07 5.36
C SER A 294 -6.83 -15.47 5.86
N MET A 295 -7.33 -15.83 7.05
CA MET A 295 -7.07 -17.11 7.69
C MET A 295 -8.06 -18.18 7.21
N TYR A 296 -9.36 -17.91 7.34
CA TYR A 296 -10.40 -18.91 7.06
C TYR A 296 -10.74 -19.05 5.58
N LYS A 297 -10.54 -18.00 4.77
CA LYS A 297 -10.80 -17.98 3.32
C LYS A 297 -12.15 -18.61 2.95
N PRO A 298 -13.26 -18.15 3.54
CA PRO A 298 -14.53 -18.89 3.53
C PRO A 298 -15.19 -18.98 2.14
N TRP A 299 -14.80 -18.13 1.18
CA TRP A 299 -15.45 -18.04 -0.13
C TRP A 299 -14.58 -18.55 -1.28
N GLY A 300 -15.22 -19.30 -2.20
CA GLY A 300 -14.59 -19.85 -3.39
C GLY A 300 -14.22 -18.81 -4.47
N ARG A 301 -13.97 -19.31 -5.68
CA ARG A 301 -13.51 -18.49 -6.83
C ARG A 301 -14.60 -17.56 -7.37
N THR A 302 -14.19 -16.38 -7.83
CA THR A 302 -15.03 -15.42 -8.56
C THR A 302 -15.40 -15.94 -9.95
N PRO A 303 -16.40 -15.36 -10.63
CA PRO A 303 -16.72 -15.70 -12.02
C PRO A 303 -15.51 -15.58 -12.96
N LEU A 304 -14.70 -14.53 -12.79
CA LEU A 304 -13.45 -14.32 -13.53
C LEU A 304 -12.45 -15.45 -13.27
N GLY A 305 -12.27 -15.84 -12.00
CA GLY A 305 -11.38 -16.93 -11.61
C GLY A 305 -11.83 -18.31 -12.08
N ARG A 306 -13.14 -18.51 -12.29
CA ARG A 306 -13.69 -19.73 -12.90
C ARG A 306 -13.41 -19.78 -14.40
N ARG A 307 -13.66 -18.68 -15.13
CA ARG A 307 -13.40 -18.58 -16.59
C ARG A 307 -11.94 -18.87 -16.96
N GLU A 308 -11.01 -18.32 -16.19
CA GLU A 308 -9.58 -18.57 -16.40
C GLU A 308 -9.19 -20.04 -16.14
N SER A 309 -9.76 -20.65 -15.09
CA SER A 309 -9.55 -22.07 -14.78
C SER A 309 -10.07 -22.98 -15.91
N THR A 310 -11.20 -22.64 -16.51
CA THR A 310 -11.78 -23.38 -17.64
C THR A 310 -10.90 -23.24 -18.88
N ARG A 311 -10.48 -22.02 -19.24
CA ARG A 311 -9.57 -21.77 -20.38
C ARG A 311 -8.25 -22.53 -20.27
N VAL A 312 -7.65 -22.59 -19.07
CA VAL A 312 -6.42 -23.37 -18.85
C VAL A 312 -6.68 -24.87 -19.05
N LYS A 313 -7.83 -25.38 -18.58
CA LYS A 313 -8.23 -26.78 -18.74
C LYS A 313 -8.50 -27.14 -20.20
N GLU A 314 -9.07 -26.23 -20.99
CA GLU A 314 -9.30 -26.40 -22.43
C GLU A 314 -8.00 -26.33 -23.24
N ARG A 315 -7.07 -25.44 -22.87
CA ARG A 315 -5.77 -25.29 -23.54
C ARG A 315 -4.80 -26.44 -23.26
N PHE A 316 -4.92 -27.06 -22.09
CA PHE A 316 -4.16 -28.23 -21.68
C PHE A 316 -5.13 -29.31 -21.18
N PRO A 317 -5.88 -29.96 -22.09
CA PRO A 317 -6.72 -31.08 -21.70
C PRO A 317 -5.80 -32.13 -21.09
N ARG A 318 -6.09 -32.53 -19.85
CA ARG A 318 -5.42 -33.72 -19.28
C ARG A 318 -5.72 -34.86 -20.24
N THR A 319 -4.69 -35.41 -20.88
CA THR A 319 -4.82 -36.70 -21.56
C THR A 319 -5.40 -37.67 -20.53
N ARG A 320 -6.61 -38.18 -20.80
CA ARG A 320 -7.12 -39.31 -20.03
C ARG A 320 -6.06 -40.41 -20.17
N PRO A 321 -5.68 -41.12 -19.08
CA PRO A 321 -4.98 -42.38 -19.25
C PRO A 321 -5.82 -43.22 -20.22
N GLU A 322 -5.20 -43.66 -21.30
CA GLU A 322 -5.78 -44.61 -22.23
C GLU A 322 -6.31 -45.79 -21.38
N PRO A 323 -7.56 -46.25 -21.57
CA PRO A 323 -8.05 -47.41 -20.84
C PRO A 323 -7.07 -48.55 -21.10
N ALA A 324 -6.46 -49.07 -20.03
CA ALA A 324 -5.52 -50.18 -20.13
C ALA A 324 -6.20 -51.30 -20.93
N LEU A 325 -5.61 -51.68 -22.06
CA LEU A 325 -6.07 -52.82 -22.84
C LEU A 325 -6.20 -54.02 -21.90
N SER A 326 -7.43 -54.52 -21.79
CA SER A 326 -7.77 -55.73 -21.07
C SER A 326 -6.83 -56.86 -21.52
N PRO A 327 -6.28 -57.70 -20.61
CA PRO A 327 -5.39 -58.81 -20.96
C PRO A 327 -6.00 -59.92 -21.82
N ARG A 328 -7.19 -59.73 -22.41
CA ARG A 328 -7.91 -60.76 -23.17
C ARG A 328 -7.56 -60.83 -24.66
N ASP A 329 -6.73 -59.94 -25.19
CA ASP A 329 -6.31 -59.94 -26.60
C ASP A 329 -4.79 -60.13 -26.75
N ARG A 330 -4.20 -61.14 -26.11
CA ARG A 330 -2.87 -61.67 -26.45
C ARG A 330 -2.94 -63.17 -26.68
#